data_AF-A0A2N5TXJ3-F1
#
_entry.id   AF-A0A2N5TXJ3-F1
#
_cell.length_a   1.000
_cell.length_b   1.000
_cell.length_c   1.000
_cell.angle_alpha   90.00
_cell.angle_beta   90.00
_cell.angle_gamma   90.00
#
_symmetry.space_group_name_H-M   'P 1'
#
loop_
_entity.id
_entity.type
_entity.pdbx_description
1 polymer ?
#
loop_
_entity_poly.entity_id
_entity_poly.type
_entity_poly.pdbx_seq_one_letter_code
_entity_poly.pdbx_strand_id
1 'polypeptide(L)'
;MNTFDNFWLHRNNNWIRERSNQNGTELVDPHNTPALGSILADEMGLGKTLTTLALILKTSNQARDFGNSPSTFENTSRSGATLVICPKSTLTNWETEIKTHFVEDSIPYLIFYGRGRKHIPKEELKSSMVVLTLYNIIGASGNPLHANQVTVKSLKIEWYRIVLDEAQ
;
A
#
# COMPACT_ATOMS: atom_id res chain seq x y z
N MET A 1 30.75 9.67 10.17
CA MET A 1 30.59 8.82 8.96
C MET A 1 29.11 8.77 8.66
N ASN A 2 28.67 9.30 7.52
CA ASN A 2 27.26 9.50 7.21
C ASN A 2 26.55 8.15 7.04
N THR A 3 25.57 7.88 7.90
CA THR A 3 24.71 6.68 7.86
C THR A 3 24.02 6.51 6.51
N PHE A 4 23.71 7.63 5.85
CA PHE A 4 23.12 7.64 4.52
C PHE A 4 24.06 7.13 3.43
N ASP A 5 25.35 7.49 3.47
CA ASP A 5 26.34 6.99 2.51
C ASP A 5 26.53 5.48 2.66
N ASN A 6 26.56 5.00 3.90
CA ASN A 6 26.63 3.56 4.18
C ASN A 6 25.38 2.81 3.68
N PHE A 7 24.19 3.40 3.79
CA PHE A 7 22.96 2.83 3.24
C PHE A 7 22.98 2.84 1.71
N TRP A 8 23.26 4.00 1.09
CA TRP A 8 23.25 4.18 -0.36
C TRP A 8 24.31 3.31 -1.06
N LEU A 9 25.47 3.14 -0.43
CA LEU A 9 26.55 2.34 -0.97
C LEU A 9 26.41 0.83 -0.69
N HIS A 10 25.49 0.43 0.19
CA HIS A 10 25.31 -0.97 0.58
C HIS A 10 24.99 -1.86 -0.62
N ARG A 11 25.61 -3.04 -0.67
CA ARG A 11 25.49 -3.98 -1.81
C ARG A 11 24.04 -4.41 -2.10
N ASN A 12 23.23 -4.52 -1.05
CA ASN A 12 21.80 -4.86 -1.17
C ASN A 12 20.96 -3.73 -1.80
N ASN A 13 21.50 -2.52 -1.90
CA ASN A 13 20.82 -1.34 -2.47
C ASN A 13 21.33 -0.98 -3.88
N ASN A 14 22.16 -1.84 -4.49
CA ASN A 14 22.66 -1.66 -5.86
C ASN A 14 21.53 -1.40 -6.87
N TRP A 15 20.41 -2.11 -6.72
CA TRP A 15 19.24 -1.99 -7.59
C TRP A 15 18.63 -0.57 -7.60
N ILE A 16 18.75 0.19 -6.52
CA ILE A 16 18.24 1.56 -6.45
C ILE A 16 19.06 2.47 -7.36
N ARG A 17 20.39 2.35 -7.30
CA ARG A 17 21.34 3.14 -8.08
C ARG A 17 21.29 2.84 -9.58
N GLU A 18 21.17 1.55 -9.92
CA GLU A 18 21.08 1.11 -11.31
C GLU A 18 19.89 1.75 -12.04
N ARG A 19 18.78 2.02 -11.34
CA ARG A 19 17.60 2.66 -11.92
C ARG A 19 17.52 4.16 -11.76
N SER A 20 18.08 4.74 -10.69
CA SER A 20 18.20 6.20 -10.59
C SER A 20 19.06 6.80 -11.72
N ASN A 21 20.02 6.04 -12.23
CA ASN A 21 20.92 6.44 -13.32
C ASN A 21 20.42 6.03 -14.72
N GLN A 22 19.34 5.26 -14.84
CA GLN A 22 18.76 4.94 -16.14
C GLN A 22 17.96 6.16 -16.60
N ASN A 23 18.46 6.85 -17.62
CA ASN A 23 17.73 7.85 -18.39
C ASN A 23 16.37 7.24 -18.77
N GLY A 24 15.31 7.65 -18.08
CA GLY A 24 14.06 6.92 -18.06
C GLY A 24 13.47 6.77 -19.46
N THR A 25 13.30 5.53 -19.92
CA THR A 25 12.26 5.11 -20.91
C THR A 25 12.32 3.64 -21.34
N GLU A 26 13.29 2.83 -20.94
CA GLU A 26 13.23 1.40 -21.29
C GLU A 26 12.25 0.65 -20.37
N LEU A 27 11.12 0.26 -20.96
CA LEU A 27 10.12 -0.62 -20.36
C LEU A 27 10.76 -2.00 -20.16
N VAL A 28 11.22 -2.24 -18.93
CA VAL A 28 11.81 -3.51 -18.53
C VAL A 28 10.75 -4.63 -18.62
N ASP A 29 11.16 -5.78 -19.16
CA ASP A 29 10.32 -6.98 -19.36
C ASP A 29 9.51 -7.32 -18.08
N PRO A 30 8.17 -7.24 -18.13
CA PRO A 30 7.32 -7.45 -16.96
C PRO A 30 7.36 -8.88 -16.42
N HIS A 31 7.89 -9.85 -17.17
CA HIS A 31 7.91 -11.27 -16.77
C HIS A 31 9.15 -11.70 -15.99
N ASN A 32 10.21 -10.88 -15.93
CA ASN A 32 11.49 -11.30 -15.33
C ASN A 32 12.08 -10.30 -14.32
N THR A 33 11.37 -9.23 -13.98
CA THR A 33 11.79 -8.35 -12.87
C THR A 33 11.02 -8.64 -11.60
N PRO A 34 11.71 -8.89 -10.46
CA PRO A 34 11.04 -8.87 -9.18
C PRO A 34 10.33 -7.53 -8.98
N ALA A 35 9.16 -7.55 -8.35
CA ALA A 35 8.45 -6.33 -7.96
C ALA A 35 9.33 -5.55 -6.97
N LEU A 36 10.09 -4.59 -7.48
CA LEU A 36 10.93 -3.72 -6.68
C LEU A 36 10.05 -2.58 -6.16
N GLY A 37 9.87 -2.52 -4.84
CA GLY A 37 9.16 -1.43 -4.17
C GLY A 37 9.90 -0.10 -4.29
N SER A 38 9.34 0.96 -3.71
CA SER A 38 9.91 2.30 -3.72
C SER A 38 9.83 2.96 -2.34
N ILE A 39 10.78 3.83 -2.03
CA ILE A 39 10.73 4.72 -0.87
C ILE A 39 10.50 6.13 -1.40
N LEU A 40 9.44 6.78 -0.93
CA LEU A 40 9.16 8.18 -1.23
C LEU A 40 9.45 9.02 0.02
N ALA A 41 10.65 9.61 0.08
CA ALA A 41 11.19 10.29 1.26
C ALA A 41 11.30 11.81 1.08
N ASP A 42 10.43 12.39 0.24
CA ASP A 42 10.35 13.84 0.04
C ASP A 42 9.99 14.56 1.34
N GLU A 43 10.33 15.85 1.44
CA GLU A 43 9.91 16.70 2.55
C GLU A 43 8.37 16.71 2.74
N MET A 44 7.94 17.01 3.97
CA MET A 44 6.52 17.17 4.28
C MET A 44 5.94 18.30 3.42
N GLY A 45 4.77 18.07 2.81
CA GLY A 45 4.10 19.05 1.95
C GLY A 45 4.41 18.94 0.45
N LEU A 46 5.35 18.10 0.02
CA LEU A 46 5.66 17.90 -1.41
C LEU A 46 4.68 16.96 -2.16
N GLY A 47 3.49 16.73 -1.60
CA GLY A 47 2.42 15.99 -2.29
C GLY A 47 2.63 14.47 -2.37
N LYS A 48 3.41 13.86 -1.48
CA LYS A 48 3.66 12.40 -1.45
C LYS A 48 2.38 11.55 -1.49
N THR A 49 1.36 11.96 -0.75
CA THR A 49 0.05 11.32 -0.73
C THR A 49 -0.62 11.37 -2.10
N LEU A 50 -0.68 12.55 -2.71
CA LEU A 50 -1.28 12.75 -4.03
C LEU A 50 -0.53 11.98 -5.12
N THR A 51 0.81 11.98 -5.09
CA THR A 51 1.66 11.15 -5.97
C THR A 51 1.34 9.67 -5.83
N THR A 52 1.14 9.20 -4.59
CA THR A 52 0.79 7.80 -4.32
C THR A 52 -0.62 7.47 -4.83
N LEU A 53 -1.60 8.35 -4.64
CA LEU A 53 -2.96 8.19 -5.17
C LEU A 53 -2.98 8.17 -6.70
N ALA A 54 -2.22 9.05 -7.34
CA ALA A 54 -2.06 9.06 -8.79
C ALA A 54 -1.45 7.75 -9.31
N LEU A 55 -0.46 7.20 -8.59
CA LEU A 55 0.12 5.89 -8.92
C LEU A 55 -0.92 4.76 -8.77
N ILE A 56 -1.73 4.77 -7.70
CA ILE A 56 -2.81 3.79 -7.50
C ILE A 56 -3.80 3.85 -8.66
N LEU A 57 -4.25 5.04 -9.04
CA LEU A 57 -5.17 5.22 -10.16
C LEU A 57 -4.56 4.76 -11.50
N LYS A 58 -3.32 5.14 -11.77
CA LYS A 58 -2.59 4.79 -13.00
C LYS A 58 -2.38 3.29 -13.18
N THR A 59 -2.32 2.53 -12.08
CA THR A 59 -2.04 1.09 -12.07
C THR A 59 -3.28 0.23 -11.74
N SER A 60 -4.46 0.84 -11.73
CA SER A 60 -5.73 0.20 -11.35
C SER A 60 -6.09 -1.02 -12.20
N ASN A 61 -5.82 -0.98 -13.52
CA ASN A 61 -6.06 -2.12 -14.40
C ASN A 61 -5.18 -3.32 -14.02
N GLN A 62 -3.87 -3.11 -13.83
CA GLN A 62 -2.95 -4.16 -13.38
C GLN A 62 -3.33 -4.69 -12.00
N ALA A 63 -3.79 -3.81 -11.12
CA ALA A 63 -4.26 -4.17 -9.79
C ALA A 63 -5.50 -5.07 -9.85
N ARG A 64 -6.45 -4.75 -10.73
CA ARG A 64 -7.64 -5.56 -10.98
C ARG A 64 -7.28 -6.93 -11.55
N ASP A 65 -6.36 -6.99 -12.51
CA ASP A 65 -5.90 -8.25 -13.10
C ASP A 65 -5.22 -9.14 -12.04
N PHE A 66 -4.42 -8.53 -11.15
CA PHE A 66 -3.86 -9.22 -9.98
C PHE A 66 -4.96 -9.75 -9.06
N GLY A 67 -5.97 -8.93 -8.72
CA GLY A 67 -7.09 -9.35 -7.86
C GLY A 67 -7.92 -10.51 -8.43
N ASN A 68 -7.96 -10.65 -9.75
CA ASN A 68 -8.70 -11.71 -10.46
C ASN A 68 -7.88 -12.98 -10.73
N SER A 69 -6.59 -12.94 -10.44
CA SER A 69 -5.70 -14.08 -10.67
C SER A 69 -5.68 -15.04 -9.45
N PRO A 70 -5.31 -16.32 -9.65
CA PRO A 70 -5.20 -17.29 -8.55
C PRO A 70 -4.21 -16.81 -7.48
N SER A 71 -4.51 -17.07 -6.21
CA SER A 71 -3.61 -16.71 -5.10
C SER A 71 -2.30 -17.48 -5.18
N THR A 72 -1.20 -16.87 -4.74
CA THR A 72 0.10 -17.57 -4.64
C THR A 72 0.09 -18.55 -3.47
N PHE A 73 -0.54 -18.16 -2.37
CA PHE A 73 -0.53 -18.90 -1.13
C PHE A 73 -1.83 -19.69 -0.94
N GLU A 74 -1.75 -20.81 -0.24
CA GLU A 74 -2.94 -21.59 0.10
C GLU A 74 -3.83 -20.84 1.09
N ASN A 75 -5.15 -20.99 0.95
CA ASN A 75 -6.16 -20.37 1.82
C ASN A 75 -6.13 -18.84 1.86
N THR A 76 -5.55 -18.18 0.85
CA THR A 76 -5.59 -16.72 0.67
C THR A 76 -6.42 -16.35 -0.56
N SER A 77 -6.84 -15.08 -0.62
CA SER A 77 -7.48 -14.49 -1.80
C SER A 77 -6.72 -13.24 -2.21
N ARG A 78 -6.51 -13.02 -3.51
CA ARG A 78 -5.94 -11.76 -4.00
C ARG A 78 -6.96 -10.63 -3.96
N SER A 79 -6.47 -9.43 -3.71
CA SER A 79 -7.21 -8.17 -3.84
C SER A 79 -6.40 -7.19 -4.67
N GLY A 80 -7.07 -6.52 -5.61
CA GLY A 80 -6.50 -5.40 -6.35
C GLY A 80 -6.37 -4.11 -5.53
N ALA A 81 -6.90 -4.10 -4.31
CA ALA A 81 -6.79 -2.95 -3.43
C ALA A 81 -5.34 -2.67 -3.04
N THR A 82 -5.00 -1.38 -2.94
CA THR A 82 -3.79 -0.91 -2.24
C THR A 82 -4.09 -0.76 -0.76
N LEU A 83 -3.37 -1.50 0.09
CA LEU A 83 -3.46 -1.38 1.54
C LEU A 83 -2.55 -0.23 2.01
N VAL A 84 -3.14 0.86 2.49
CA VAL A 84 -2.39 1.98 3.08
C VAL A 84 -2.42 1.84 4.60
N ILE A 85 -1.24 1.79 5.20
CA ILE A 85 -1.03 1.69 6.63
C ILE A 85 -0.44 3.01 7.10
N CYS A 86 -1.15 3.70 8.00
CA CYS A 86 -0.79 5.04 8.40
C CYS A 86 -0.99 5.29 9.90
N PRO A 87 -0.35 6.32 10.48
CA PRO A 87 -0.73 6.82 11.79
C PRO A 87 -2.18 7.30 11.82
N LYS A 88 -2.82 7.25 13.00
CA LYS A 88 -4.20 7.72 13.16
C LYS A 88 -4.38 9.19 12.76
N SER A 89 -3.33 10.00 12.94
CA SER A 89 -3.32 11.42 12.62
C SER A 89 -3.34 11.71 11.11
N THR A 90 -2.83 10.82 10.26
CA THR A 90 -2.76 11.07 8.81
C THR A 90 -3.86 10.37 8.02
N LEU A 91 -4.62 9.46 8.63
CA LEU A 91 -5.72 8.75 7.95
C LEU A 91 -6.77 9.71 7.37
N THR A 92 -7.19 10.71 8.15
CA THR A 92 -8.14 11.73 7.67
C THR A 92 -7.57 12.58 6.53
N ASN A 93 -6.24 12.74 6.49
CA ASN A 93 -5.59 13.44 5.39
C ASN A 93 -5.71 12.63 4.10
N TRP A 94 -5.48 11.31 4.15
CA TRP A 94 -5.72 10.44 2.99
C TRP A 94 -7.14 10.55 2.45
N GLU A 95 -8.15 10.53 3.31
CA GLU A 95 -9.54 10.73 2.88
C GLU A 95 -9.78 12.10 2.26
N THR A 96 -9.22 13.14 2.86
CA THR A 96 -9.37 14.53 2.40
C THR A 96 -8.73 14.71 1.03
N GLU A 97 -7.53 14.17 0.82
CA GLU A 97 -6.81 14.22 -0.45
C GLU A 97 -7.59 13.52 -1.56
N ILE A 98 -8.17 12.34 -1.27
CA ILE A 98 -9.04 11.63 -2.23
C ILE A 98 -10.25 12.50 -2.59
N LYS A 99 -10.98 13.00 -1.59
CA LYS A 99 -12.22 13.78 -1.80
C LYS A 99 -11.98 15.14 -2.46
N THR A 100 -10.82 15.75 -2.23
CA THR A 100 -10.52 17.11 -2.70
C THR A 100 -9.96 17.11 -4.12
N HIS A 101 -9.12 16.14 -4.47
CA HIS A 101 -8.33 16.17 -5.71
C HIS A 101 -8.82 15.23 -6.80
N PHE A 102 -9.78 14.35 -6.50
CA PHE A 102 -10.31 13.38 -7.45
C PHE A 102 -11.82 13.52 -7.60
N VAL A 103 -12.33 13.18 -8.78
CA VAL A 103 -13.77 13.10 -9.04
C VAL A 103 -14.38 12.05 -8.11
N GLU A 104 -15.61 12.29 -7.66
CA GLU A 104 -16.36 11.33 -6.85
C GLU A 104 -16.32 9.91 -7.46
N ASP A 105 -16.17 8.91 -6.60
CA ASP A 105 -16.07 7.48 -6.95
C ASP A 105 -14.92 7.05 -7.87
N SER A 106 -14.01 7.96 -8.28
CA SER A 106 -12.86 7.60 -9.11
C SER A 106 -11.78 6.81 -8.36
N ILE A 107 -11.71 6.95 -7.04
CA ILE A 107 -10.88 6.14 -6.14
C ILE A 107 -11.79 5.60 -5.02
N PRO A 108 -12.51 4.49 -5.26
CA PRO A 108 -13.30 3.87 -4.21
C PRO A 108 -12.38 3.42 -3.08
N TYR A 109 -12.64 3.88 -1.87
CA TYR A 109 -11.81 3.60 -0.71
C TYR A 109 -12.64 3.11 0.48
N LEU A 110 -12.00 2.33 1.34
CA LEU A 110 -12.61 1.76 2.53
C LEU A 110 -11.71 1.95 3.75
N ILE A 111 -12.32 2.24 4.89
CA ILE A 111 -11.63 2.48 6.15
C ILE A 111 -11.71 1.22 7.02
N PHE A 112 -10.56 0.58 7.24
CA PHE A 112 -10.44 -0.65 8.01
C PHE A 112 -9.81 -0.38 9.39
N TYR A 113 -10.51 0.32 10.28
CA TYR A 113 -10.15 0.41 11.70
C TYR A 113 -11.38 0.56 12.60
N GLY A 114 -11.20 0.48 13.92
CA GLY A 114 -12.29 0.67 14.89
C GLY A 114 -13.22 -0.53 15.04
N ARG A 115 -14.31 -0.38 15.81
CA ARG A 115 -15.19 -1.51 16.20
C ARG A 115 -16.03 -2.07 15.05
N GLY A 116 -16.34 -1.26 14.05
CA GLY A 116 -17.18 -1.64 12.90
C GLY A 116 -16.50 -2.59 11.92
N ARG A 117 -15.15 -2.66 11.92
CA ARG A 117 -14.38 -3.41 10.92
C ARG A 117 -14.68 -4.92 10.84
N LYS A 118 -15.20 -5.52 11.92
CA LYS A 118 -15.61 -6.93 11.95
C LYS A 118 -16.82 -7.24 11.08
N HIS A 119 -17.57 -6.21 10.69
CA HIS A 119 -18.76 -6.34 9.85
C HIS A 119 -18.48 -6.08 8.38
N ILE A 120 -17.26 -5.67 8.03
CA ILE A 120 -16.88 -5.38 6.64
C ILE A 120 -16.73 -6.72 5.89
N PRO A 121 -17.56 -7.00 4.88
CA PRO A 121 -17.42 -8.19 4.05
C PRO A 121 -16.10 -8.18 3.27
N LYS A 122 -15.54 -9.37 3.01
CA LYS A 122 -14.34 -9.49 2.16
C LYS A 122 -14.55 -8.92 0.75
N GLU A 123 -15.76 -9.01 0.22
CA GLU A 123 -16.08 -8.49 -1.12
C GLU A 123 -16.00 -6.95 -1.18
N GLU A 124 -16.31 -6.24 -0.10
CA GLU A 124 -16.10 -4.78 -0.02
C GLU A 124 -14.61 -4.41 -0.05
N LEU A 125 -13.77 -5.20 0.66
CA LEU A 125 -12.32 -5.03 0.62
C LEU A 125 -11.71 -5.32 -0.75
N LYS A 126 -12.35 -6.18 -1.54
CA LYS A 126 -11.90 -6.54 -2.90
C LYS A 126 -12.40 -5.57 -3.98
N SER A 127 -13.54 -4.95 -3.78
CA SER A 127 -14.11 -3.94 -4.69
C SER A 127 -13.53 -2.55 -4.49
N SER A 128 -12.86 -2.31 -3.37
CA SER A 128 -12.14 -1.06 -3.10
C SER A 128 -10.83 -0.97 -3.87
N MET A 129 -10.45 0.24 -4.30
CA MET A 129 -9.10 0.53 -4.81
C MET A 129 -8.11 0.82 -3.70
N VAL A 130 -8.57 1.41 -2.60
CA VAL A 130 -7.75 1.77 -1.44
C VAL A 130 -8.39 1.23 -0.16
N VAL A 131 -7.59 0.58 0.68
CA VAL A 131 -8.00 0.23 2.05
C VAL A 131 -7.08 0.96 3.03
N LEU A 132 -7.65 1.90 3.78
CA LEU A 132 -6.94 2.68 4.80
C LEU A 132 -7.00 1.95 6.15
N THR A 133 -5.86 1.69 6.77
CA THR A 133 -5.76 1.05 8.09
C THR A 133 -4.67 1.69 8.94
N LEU A 134 -4.64 1.31 10.21
CA LEU A 134 -3.65 1.76 11.18
C LEU A 134 -2.60 0.68 11.46
N TYR A 135 -1.41 1.10 11.88
CA TYR A 135 -0.31 0.19 12.25
C TYR A 135 -0.69 -0.84 13.33
N ASN A 136 -1.53 -0.46 14.29
CA ASN A 136 -1.97 -1.37 15.36
C ASN A 136 -2.99 -2.44 14.91
N ILE A 137 -3.41 -2.44 13.64
CA ILE A 137 -4.39 -3.40 13.08
C ILE A 137 -3.72 -4.52 12.24
N ILE A 138 -2.40 -4.45 12.01
CA ILE A 138 -1.71 -5.33 11.06
C ILE A 138 -1.65 -6.80 11.55
N GLY A 139 -1.27 -7.03 12.81
CA GLY A 139 -0.85 -8.36 13.31
C GLY A 139 -1.68 -8.95 14.45
N ALA A 140 -1.41 -10.23 14.76
CA ALA A 140 -2.05 -11.00 15.84
C ALA A 140 -1.82 -10.42 17.26
N SER A 141 -0.79 -9.57 17.41
CA SER A 141 -0.37 -8.93 18.65
C SER A 141 -0.82 -7.46 18.79
N GLY A 142 -1.64 -6.94 17.86
CA GLY A 142 -2.01 -5.52 17.80
C GLY A 142 -2.77 -4.96 19.01
N ASN A 143 -3.32 -5.82 19.86
CA ASN A 143 -3.78 -5.47 21.20
C ASN A 143 -4.05 -6.75 22.04
N PRO A 144 -3.25 -7.08 23.07
CA PRO A 144 -3.55 -8.19 23.99
C PRO A 144 -4.94 -8.07 24.65
N LEU A 145 -5.50 -6.85 24.73
CA LEU A 145 -6.83 -6.59 25.29
C LEU A 145 -7.97 -7.00 24.33
N HIS A 146 -7.69 -7.32 23.06
CA HIS A 146 -8.71 -7.57 22.04
C HIS A 146 -8.38 -8.76 21.11
N ALA A 147 -8.10 -9.92 21.69
CA ALA A 147 -7.79 -11.17 20.97
C ALA A 147 -8.86 -11.63 19.94
N ASN A 148 -10.10 -11.15 20.06
CA ASN A 148 -11.23 -11.50 19.16
C ASN A 148 -11.48 -10.49 18.02
N GLN A 149 -10.57 -9.55 17.74
CA GLN A 149 -10.78 -8.57 16.67
C GLN A 149 -10.17 -9.00 15.34
N VAL A 150 -10.91 -8.75 14.25
CA VAL A 150 -10.40 -8.93 12.88
C VAL A 150 -9.22 -7.96 12.66
N THR A 151 -8.11 -8.52 12.21
CA THR A 151 -6.84 -7.86 11.87
C THR A 151 -6.57 -8.00 10.37
N VAL A 152 -5.67 -7.19 9.81
CA VAL A 152 -5.25 -7.33 8.41
C VAL A 152 -4.73 -8.75 8.13
N LYS A 153 -3.92 -9.31 9.04
CA LYS A 153 -3.42 -10.69 8.92
C LYS A 153 -4.55 -11.73 8.88
N SER A 154 -5.60 -11.54 9.68
CA SER A 154 -6.73 -12.49 9.74
C SER A 154 -7.58 -12.52 8.46
N LEU A 155 -7.49 -11.49 7.61
CA LEU A 155 -8.22 -11.44 6.35
C LEU A 155 -7.74 -12.49 5.34
N LYS A 156 -6.48 -12.96 5.47
CA LYS A 156 -5.81 -13.85 4.50
C LYS A 156 -5.89 -13.30 3.07
N ILE A 157 -5.63 -12.00 2.92
CA ILE A 157 -5.64 -11.31 1.63
C ILE A 157 -4.20 -11.08 1.16
N GLU A 158 -3.94 -11.45 -0.08
CA GLU A 158 -2.78 -11.01 -0.85
C GLU A 158 -3.10 -9.67 -1.49
N TRP A 159 -2.45 -8.60 -1.03
CA TRP A 159 -2.69 -7.24 -1.53
C TRP A 159 -1.81 -6.96 -2.74
N TYR A 160 -2.36 -6.27 -3.74
CA TYR A 160 -1.59 -5.83 -4.92
C TYR A 160 -0.42 -4.92 -4.54
N ARG A 161 -0.67 -4.01 -3.59
CA ARG A 161 0.31 -3.05 -3.08
C ARG A 161 0.08 -2.78 -1.60
N ILE A 162 1.16 -2.58 -0.87
CA ILE A 162 1.15 -2.07 0.50
C ILE A 162 1.91 -0.74 0.52
N VAL A 163 1.31 0.28 1.13
CA VAL A 163 1.92 1.60 1.35
C VAL A 163 2.05 1.80 2.86
N LEU A 164 3.26 2.14 3.31
CA LEU A 164 3.53 2.50 4.70
C LEU A 164 3.75 4.02 4.76
N ASP A 165 2.82 4.72 5.39
CA ASP A 165 2.88 6.16 5.60
C ASP A 165 3.63 6.48 6.90
N GLU A 166 4.47 7.52 6.88
CA GLU A 166 5.33 7.93 8.01
C GLU A 166 6.14 6.75 8.60
N ALA A 167 6.70 5.91 7.73
CA ALA A 167 7.53 4.77 8.12
C ALA A 167 8.97 5.21 8.45
N GLN A 168 9.20 5.49 9.74
CA GLN A 168 10.45 6.00 10.31
C GLN A 168 11.01 5.10 11.40
#